data_AF-A0A383A1I8-F1
#
_entry.id   AF-A0A383A1I8-F1
#
_cell.length_a   1.000
_cell.length_b   1.000
_cell.length_c   1.000
_cell.angle_alpha   90.00
_cell.angle_beta   90.00
_cell.angle_gamma   90.00
#
_symmetry.space_group_name_H-M   'P 1'
#
loop_
_entity.id
_entity.type
_entity.pdbx_description
1 polymer ?
#
loop_
_entity_poly.entity_id
_entity_poly.type
_entity_poly.pdbx_seq_one_letter_code
_entity_poly.pdbx_strand_id
1 'polypeptide(L)' 'MTVLFEEMTREQINAVAPGAIAVWPTTATQQRGPHMAVGTDTLLTTVARRAADAIAAEVPVVITPRLGLLTISTGC' A
#
# COMPACT_ATOMS: atom_id res chain seq x y z
N MET A 1 14.27 -5.75 7.69
CA MET A 1 13.31 -6.77 7.23
C MET A 1 12.31 -6.06 6.32
N THR A 2 11.89 -6.66 5.21
CA THR A 2 10.90 -6.01 4.35
C THR A 2 9.57 -5.80 5.09
N VAL A 3 8.86 -4.74 4.74
CA VAL A 3 7.48 -4.47 5.18
C VAL A 3 6.46 -4.84 4.10
N LEU A 4 6.92 -5.33 2.93
CA LEU A 4 6.06 -5.63 1.78
C LEU A 4 5.66 -7.11 1.79
N PHE A 5 4.36 -7.39 1.78
CA PHE A 5 3.82 -8.75 1.78
C PHE A 5 4.31 -9.57 0.60
N GLU A 6 4.40 -8.98 -0.60
CA GLU A 6 4.88 -9.67 -1.81
C GLU A 6 6.36 -10.07 -1.78
N GLU A 7 7.13 -9.56 -0.82
CA GLU A 7 8.55 -9.89 -0.62
C GLU A 7 8.76 -10.88 0.54
N MET A 8 7.69 -11.37 1.17
CA MET A 8 7.75 -12.28 2.31
C MET A 8 7.38 -13.72 1.95
N THR A 9 8.02 -14.68 2.62
CA THR A 9 7.58 -16.09 2.60
C THR A 9 6.42 -16.32 3.57
N ARG A 10 5.76 -17.48 3.43
CA ARG A 10 4.68 -17.90 4.33
C ARG A 10 5.14 -17.95 5.80
N GLU A 11 6.35 -18.45 6.05
CA GLU A 11 6.92 -18.59 7.40
C GLU A 11 7.16 -17.22 8.02
N GLN A 12 7.68 -16.26 7.24
CA GLN A 12 7.86 -14.88 7.67
C GLN A 12 6.52 -14.21 8.00
N ILE A 13 5.49 -14.42 7.18
CA ILE A 13 4.14 -13.90 7.42
C ILE A 13 3.56 -14.50 8.71
N ASN A 14 3.63 -15.83 8.87
CA ASN A 14 3.12 -16.52 10.06
C ASN A 14 3.79 -16.04 11.36
N ALA A 15 5.08 -15.71 11.30
CA ALA A 15 5.82 -15.23 12.47
C ALA A 15 5.32 -13.86 12.96
N VAL A 16 4.88 -12.97 12.06
CA VAL A 16 4.45 -11.61 12.41
C VAL A 16 2.93 -11.48 12.56
N ALA A 17 2.14 -12.32 11.88
CA ALA A 17 0.69 -12.22 11.80
C ALA A 17 -0.05 -12.04 13.14
N PRO A 18 0.33 -12.68 14.27
CA PRO A 18 -0.39 -12.51 15.54
C PRO A 18 -0.38 -11.09 16.10
N GLY A 19 0.59 -10.26 15.73
CA GLY A 19 0.75 -8.89 16.24
C GLY A 19 0.98 -7.83 15.17
N ALA A 20 0.92 -8.20 13.89
CA ALA A 20 1.16 -7.28 12.80
C ALA A 20 -0.07 -6.42 12.46
N ILE A 21 0.17 -5.17 12.11
CA ILE A 21 -0.84 -4.33 11.44
C ILE A 21 -0.72 -4.57 9.94
N ALA A 22 -1.81 -5.02 9.33
CA ALA A 22 -1.93 -5.10 7.88
C ALA A 22 -2.39 -3.75 7.32
N VAL A 23 -1.61 -3.18 6.39
CA VAL A 23 -1.99 -1.97 5.65
C VAL A 23 -2.34 -2.40 4.23
N TRP A 24 -3.56 -2.15 3.79
CA TRP A 24 -3.99 -2.43 2.43
C TRP A 24 -4.14 -1.13 1.64
N PRO A 25 -3.18 -0.79 0.76
CA PRO A 25 -3.26 0.43 -0.02
C PRO A 25 -4.42 0.33 -1.03
N THR A 26 -5.39 1.23 -0.94
CA THR A 26 -6.45 1.39 -1.93
C THR A 26 -6.13 2.59 -2.80
N THR A 27 -6.21 2.39 -4.12
CA THR A 27 -5.79 3.38 -5.11
C THR A 27 -6.80 3.44 -6.25
N ALA A 28 -6.89 4.60 -6.88
CA ALA A 28 -7.71 4.82 -8.06
C ALA A 28 -6.83 5.04 -9.30
N THR A 29 -7.35 4.60 -10.44
CA THR A 29 -6.90 5.09 -11.76
C THR A 29 -7.95 6.07 -12.23
N GLN A 30 -7.66 7.37 -12.15
CA GLN A 30 -8.66 8.42 -12.34
C GLN A 30 -8.10 9.69 -12.97
N GLN A 31 -8.95 10.42 -13.69
CA GLN A 31 -8.57 11.70 -14.28
C GLN A 31 -8.15 12.70 -13.19
N ARG A 32 -6.98 13.32 -13.37
CA ARG A 32 -6.40 14.28 -12.41
C ARG A 32 -6.06 15.61 -13.08
N GLY A 33 -7.02 16.16 -13.81
CA GLY A 33 -6.83 17.38 -14.58
C GLY A 33 -5.82 17.20 -15.73
N PRO A 34 -5.53 18.26 -16.49
CA PRO A 34 -4.71 18.16 -17.70
C PRO A 34 -3.20 17.99 -17.43
N HIS A 35 -2.77 17.97 -16.17
CA HIS A 35 -1.36 18.08 -15.77
C HIS A 35 -0.85 16.92 -14.90
N MET A 36 -1.70 15.99 -14.46
CA MET A 36 -1.26 14.82 -13.70
C MET A 36 -1.64 13.52 -14.40
N ALA A 37 -0.81 12.51 -14.20
CA ALA A 37 -1.08 11.16 -14.68
C ALA A 37 -2.29 10.54 -13.96
N VAL A 38 -3.04 9.69 -14.68
CA VAL A 38 -4.21 9.01 -14.12
C VAL A 38 -3.88 8.00 -13.01
N GLY A 39 -2.62 7.59 -12.91
CA GLY A 39 -2.12 6.65 -11.91
C GLY A 39 -1.50 7.28 -10.67
N THR A 40 -1.67 8.58 -10.42
CA THR A 40 -1.00 9.27 -9.29
C THR A 40 -1.24 8.59 -7.94
N ASP A 41 -2.43 8.08 -7.67
CA ASP A 41 -2.79 7.40 -6.41
C ASP A 41 -1.88 6.19 -6.17
N THR A 42 -1.54 5.47 -7.25
CA THR A 42 -0.58 4.36 -7.20
C THR A 42 0.80 4.84 -6.78
N LEU A 43 1.28 5.95 -7.34
CA LEU A 43 2.59 6.50 -6.99
C LEU A 43 2.65 6.97 -5.53
N LEU A 44 1.53 7.48 -5.01
CA LEU A 44 1.41 7.96 -3.63
C LEU A 44 1.39 6.82 -2.59
N THR A 45 1.24 5.56 -3.00
CA THR A 45 1.39 4.40 -2.08
C THR A 45 2.76 4.33 -1.42
N THR A 46 3.76 5.03 -1.95
CA THR A 46 5.08 5.23 -1.31
C THR A 46 4.98 5.81 0.11
N VAL A 47 3.92 6.55 0.43
CA VAL A 47 3.65 7.05 1.79
C VAL A 47 3.42 5.90 2.77
N ALA A 48 2.68 4.87 2.37
CA ALA A 48 2.43 3.71 3.23
C ALA A 48 3.74 3.01 3.60
N ARG A 49 4.63 2.81 2.63
CA ARG A 49 5.96 2.22 2.86
C ARG A 49 6.78 3.04 3.85
N ARG A 50 6.88 4.35 3.62
CA ARG A 50 7.63 5.26 4.51
C ARG A 50 7.06 5.28 5.93
N ALA A 51 5.74 5.24 6.07
CA ALA A 51 5.10 5.19 7.38
C ALA A 51 5.38 3.85 8.09
N ALA A 52 5.26 2.72 7.40
CA ALA A 52 5.57 1.40 7.96
C ALA A 52 7.05 1.30 8.38
N ASP A 53 7.97 1.75 7.53
CA ASP A 53 9.41 1.76 7.82
C ASP A 53 9.72 2.59 9.10
N ALA A 54 8.99 3.69 9.32
CA ALA A 54 9.24 4.60 10.44
C ALA A 54 8.88 4.01 11.82
N ILE A 55 7.96 3.02 11.88
CA ILE A 55 7.51 2.41 13.14
C ILE A 55 7.84 0.92 13.24
N ALA A 56 8.56 0.36 12.25
CA ALA A 56 8.81 -1.08 12.13
C ALA A 56 9.59 -1.67 13.33
N ALA A 57 10.30 -0.83 14.09
CA ALA A 57 10.99 -1.22 15.32
C ALA A 57 10.05 -1.37 16.53
N GLU A 58 8.86 -0.76 16.49
CA GLU A 58 7.90 -0.74 17.59
C GLU A 58 6.74 -1.72 17.34
N VAL A 59 6.23 -1.76 16.12
CA VAL A 59 5.10 -2.61 15.73
C VAL A 59 5.37 -3.24 14.36
N PRO A 60 5.19 -4.56 14.20
CA PRO A 60 5.28 -5.18 12.88
C PRO A 60 4.19 -4.63 11.96
N VAL A 61 4.57 -4.09 10.82
CA VAL A 61 3.63 -3.61 9.80
C VAL A 61 3.90 -4.29 8.48
N VAL A 62 2.84 -4.80 7.88
CA VAL A 62 2.88 -5.52 6.61
C VAL A 62 1.96 -4.81 5.63
N ILE A 63 2.55 -4.27 4.58
CA ILE A 63 1.85 -3.63 3.47
C ILE A 63 1.49 -4.70 2.46
N THR A 64 0.20 -4.84 2.19
CA THR A 64 -0.29 -5.80 1.20
C THR A 64 -0.23 -5.21 -0.21
N PRO A 65 -0.33 -6.06 -1.26
CA PRO A 65 -0.46 -5.56 -2.62
C PRO A 65 -1.64 -4.59 -2.76
N ARG A 66 -1.39 -3.47 -3.41
CA ARG A 66 -2.38 -2.42 -3.61
C ARG A 66 -3.60 -2.92 -4.38
N LEU A 67 -4.78 -2.40 -4.02
CA LEU A 67 -5.99 -2.50 -4.84
C LEU A 67 -6.05 -1.29 -5.80
N GLY A 68 -5.99 -1.55 -7.11
CA GLY A 68 -5.88 -0.52 -8.16
C GLY A 68 -7.16 -0.16 -8.91
N LEU A 69 -8.29 -0.78 -8.56
CA LEU A 69 -9.50 -0.78 -9.38
C LEU A 69 -10.64 0.03 -8.75
N LEU A 70 -10.38 1.29 -8.42
CA LEU A 70 -11.46 2.26 -8.17
C LEU A 70 -11.49 3.25 -9.33
N THR A 71 -12.37 3.02 -10.31
CA THR A 71 -12.69 4.00 -11.35
C THR A 71 -13.91 4.79 -10.92
N ILE A 72 -13.72 6.02 -10.47
CA ILE A 72 -14.84 6.94 -10.25
C ILE A 72 -15.17 7.54 -11.61
N SER A 73 -16.35 7.24 -12.15
CA SER A 73 -16.90 7.98 -13.29
C SER A 73 -17.13 9.41 -12.83
N THR A 74 -16.16 10.29 -13.08
CA THR A 74 -16.40 11.73 -13.01
C THR A 74 -17.26 12.05 -14.22
N GLY A 75 -18.58 12.11 -14.02
CA GLY A 75 -19.57 12.45 -15.04
C GLY A 75 -19.41 13.88 -15.57
N CYS A 76 -18.30 14.11 -16.27
CA CYS A 76 -18.13 15.22 -17.20
C CYS A 76 -18.79 14.86 -18.53
#